data_AF-A0A813DTP2-F1
#
_entry.id   AF-A0A813DTP2-F1
#
_cell.length_a   1.000
_cell.length_b   1.000
_cell.length_c   1.000
_cell.angle_alpha   90.00
_cell.angle_beta   90.00
_cell.angle_gamma   90.00
#
_symmetry.space_group_name_H-M   'P 1'
#
loop_
_entity.id
_entity.type
_entity.pdbx_description
1 polymer ?
#
loop_
_entity_poly.entity_id
_entity_poly.type
_entity_poly.pdbx_seq_one_letter_code
_entity_poly.pdbx_strand_id
1 'polypeptide(L)'
;MFEASSFGFFDAIKSMMGAGGASTEPAQTEEDSGKASLVPASTAELQTLHIFSVASGHLYEKLLGIMILSVRNQTKNPLHFWFIDNFLSPKFKAFVPLLAERYNFNFDFVTYKWPSWLNPQSEKQRLIWAYKVLFLDVLFPQDVPKVIFIDADQVVRADVRELWDLDLKGKPYAFVPMGDTNPDTEGFRFWKQGYWKNHLGNMPYHISALYVVDLVEFRRTGIGESLRGVYNQLSRDPNSLSNLEQDKPVVAVVAVVAVVAVVGVVVVVVVIVGVVVVIVGVVVVGVVVGGDGGDSGVAVVVVVVVAVVVVVAPTWSGQTLSLFVVVV
;
A
#
# COMPACT_ATOMS: atom_id res chain seq x y z
N MET A 1 -43.30 21.28 -6.42
CA MET A 1 -43.05 20.95 -5.00
C MET A 1 -42.97 19.44 -4.91
N PHE A 2 -41.77 18.90 -5.13
CA PHE A 2 -41.43 17.49 -4.88
C PHE A 2 -40.01 17.53 -4.34
N GLU A 3 -39.90 17.24 -3.05
CA GLU A 3 -38.69 17.25 -2.26
C GLU A 3 -37.96 15.92 -2.53
N ALA A 4 -36.77 16.01 -3.12
CA ALA A 4 -35.91 14.84 -3.32
C ALA A 4 -35.12 14.60 -2.03
N SER A 5 -35.52 13.60 -1.25
CA SER A 5 -34.76 13.11 -0.11
C SER A 5 -33.43 12.52 -0.59
N SER A 6 -32.33 13.20 -0.31
CA SER A 6 -30.98 12.68 -0.53
C SER A 6 -30.65 11.62 0.51
N PHE A 7 -30.86 10.35 0.17
CA PHE A 7 -30.34 9.24 0.96
C PHE A 7 -28.88 9.01 0.51
N GLY A 8 -27.92 9.39 1.36
CA GLY A 8 -26.50 9.37 1.02
C GLY A 8 -25.89 7.98 1.16
N PHE A 9 -24.89 7.69 0.33
CA PHE A 9 -24.05 6.47 0.41
C PHE A 9 -23.52 6.18 1.83
N PHE A 10 -23.32 7.22 2.65
CA PHE A 10 -22.88 7.09 4.05
C PHE A 10 -24.00 6.73 5.05
N ASP A 11 -25.28 6.97 4.73
CA ASP A 11 -26.40 6.50 5.56
C ASP A 11 -26.53 4.98 5.49
N ALA A 12 -26.22 4.40 4.32
CA ALA A 12 -26.12 2.95 4.14
C ALA A 12 -24.95 2.34 4.94
N ILE A 13 -23.81 3.04 5.02
CA ILE A 13 -22.65 2.61 5.81
C ILE A 13 -22.92 2.69 7.32
N LYS A 14 -23.59 3.76 7.78
CA LYS A 14 -24.01 3.89 9.19
C LYS A 14 -25.06 2.86 9.59
N SER A 15 -26.02 2.56 8.71
CA SER A 15 -27.03 1.52 8.94
C SER A 15 -26.42 0.12 9.07
N MET A 16 -25.24 -0.10 8.49
CA MET A 16 -24.57 -1.40 8.49
C MET A 16 -23.65 -1.62 9.70
N MET A 17 -23.34 -0.55 10.47
CA MET A 17 -22.35 -0.56 11.56
C MET A 17 -22.90 -0.49 12.99
N GLY A 18 -24.20 -0.75 13.22
CA GLY A 18 -24.65 -1.19 14.54
C GLY A 18 -25.93 -0.55 15.05
N ALA A 19 -26.95 -1.41 15.21
CA ALA A 19 -28.02 -1.23 16.18
C ALA A 19 -27.53 -1.76 17.54
N GLY A 20 -27.50 -0.90 18.55
CA GLY A 20 -27.25 -1.23 19.95
C GLY A 20 -27.56 0.00 20.79
N GLY A 21 -28.74 0.02 21.41
CA GLY A 21 -29.27 1.17 22.14
C GLY A 21 -28.86 1.24 23.62
N ALA A 22 -28.88 2.47 24.15
CA ALA A 22 -29.24 2.90 25.52
C ALA A 22 -28.88 4.40 25.64
N SER A 23 -29.84 5.34 25.49
CA SER A 23 -30.56 6.11 26.54
C SER A 23 -29.73 7.15 27.33
N THR A 24 -30.04 8.44 27.06
CA THR A 24 -30.23 9.65 27.94
C THR A 24 -29.21 9.99 29.05
N GLU A 25 -28.75 11.23 29.32
CA GLU A 25 -29.33 12.61 29.30
C GLU A 25 -28.20 13.71 29.32
N PRO A 26 -28.49 15.02 29.16
CA PRO A 26 -27.51 16.10 28.90
C PRO A 26 -27.15 16.96 30.12
N ALA A 27 -25.92 17.51 30.14
CA ALA A 27 -25.53 18.55 31.10
C ALA A 27 -24.64 19.64 30.47
N GLN A 28 -25.28 20.80 30.29
CA GLN A 28 -24.86 22.19 30.57
C GLN A 28 -23.52 22.73 30.04
N THR A 29 -23.70 23.85 29.33
CA THR A 29 -22.79 24.93 28.95
C THR A 29 -22.03 25.55 30.13
N GLU A 30 -20.73 25.78 29.96
CA GLU A 30 -20.02 26.93 30.54
C GLU A 30 -19.13 27.57 29.46
N GLU A 31 -19.35 28.87 29.26
CA GLU A 31 -18.47 29.77 28.52
C GLU A 31 -17.16 29.95 29.29
N ASP A 32 -16.01 29.76 28.64
CA ASP A 32 -14.79 30.44 29.08
C ASP A 32 -14.12 31.16 27.92
N SER A 33 -13.96 32.45 28.17
CA SER A 33 -13.43 33.50 27.32
C SER A 33 -11.92 33.39 27.17
N GLY A 34 -11.46 32.69 26.14
CA GLY A 34 -10.07 32.73 25.68
C GLY A 34 -9.93 33.43 24.35
N LYS A 35 -9.40 34.66 24.32
CA LYS A 35 -9.00 35.38 23.09
C LYS A 35 -7.97 34.55 22.31
N ALA A 36 -8.44 33.73 21.38
CA ALA A 36 -7.60 33.15 20.33
C ALA A 36 -7.38 34.23 19.26
N SER A 37 -6.15 34.71 19.18
CA SER A 37 -5.66 35.56 18.10
C SER A 37 -5.97 34.89 16.75
N LEU A 38 -6.94 35.45 16.03
CA LEU A 38 -7.19 35.15 14.62
C LEU A 38 -5.98 35.61 13.82
N VAL A 39 -4.97 34.76 13.71
CA VAL A 39 -4.01 34.85 12.62
C VAL A 39 -4.84 34.64 11.35
N PRO A 40 -4.93 35.62 10.43
CA PRO A 40 -5.66 35.40 9.19
C PRO A 40 -4.95 34.25 8.49
N ALA A 41 -5.69 33.17 8.21
CA ALA A 41 -5.20 32.09 7.39
C ALA A 41 -4.62 32.74 6.13
N SER A 42 -3.29 32.66 5.98
CA SER A 42 -2.69 32.88 4.67
C SER A 42 -3.48 32.02 3.70
N THR A 43 -3.79 32.56 2.53
CA THR A 43 -4.31 31.77 1.41
C THR A 43 -3.37 30.60 1.22
N ALA A 44 -3.68 29.47 1.86
CA ALA A 44 -2.84 28.29 1.87
C ALA A 44 -2.77 27.85 0.41
N GLU A 45 -1.58 27.94 -0.18
CA GLU A 45 -1.37 27.46 -1.54
C GLU A 45 -1.88 26.02 -1.59
N LEU A 46 -2.82 25.76 -2.51
CA LEU A 46 -3.43 24.46 -2.64
C LEU A 46 -2.33 23.44 -2.95
N GLN A 47 -2.23 22.41 -2.12
CA GLN A 47 -1.23 21.36 -2.30
C GLN A 47 -1.43 20.66 -3.65
N THR A 48 -0.32 20.48 -4.37
CA THR A 48 -0.26 19.73 -5.63
C THR A 48 -0.57 18.26 -5.40
N LEU A 49 -1.51 17.72 -6.18
CA LEU A 49 -1.86 16.30 -6.16
C LEU A 49 -1.12 15.57 -7.28
N HIS A 50 -0.41 14.51 -6.91
CA HIS A 50 0.39 13.71 -7.85
C HIS A 50 -0.37 12.46 -8.26
N ILE A 51 -0.63 12.34 -9.57
CA ILE A 51 -1.36 11.21 -10.16
C ILE A 51 -0.43 10.49 -11.13
N PHE A 52 -0.36 9.18 -11.02
CA PHE A 52 0.46 8.34 -11.87
C PHE A 52 -0.45 7.43 -12.70
N SER A 53 -0.17 7.29 -13.99
CA SER A 53 -0.91 6.39 -14.87
C SER A 53 -0.04 5.83 -15.99
N VAL A 54 -0.55 4.80 -16.67
CA VAL A 54 0.11 4.15 -17.80
C VAL A 54 -0.93 3.73 -18.83
N ALA A 55 -0.60 3.93 -20.11
CA ALA A 55 -1.40 3.44 -21.22
C ALA A 55 -0.52 2.69 -22.19
N SER A 56 -1.09 1.70 -22.88
CA SER A 56 -0.45 1.08 -24.03
C SER A 56 -1.44 0.86 -25.16
N GLY A 57 -1.17 1.49 -26.30
CA GLY A 57 -2.03 1.47 -27.47
C GLY A 57 -2.98 2.67 -27.54
N HIS A 58 -3.36 3.04 -28.77
CA HIS A 58 -4.07 4.29 -29.05
C HIS A 58 -5.45 4.40 -28.40
N LEU A 59 -6.13 3.27 -28.18
CA LEU A 59 -7.41 3.27 -27.46
C LEU A 59 -7.20 3.70 -26.00
N TYR A 60 -6.28 3.05 -25.28
CA TYR A 60 -5.98 3.40 -23.89
C TYR A 60 -5.40 4.81 -23.75
N GLU A 61 -4.61 5.29 -24.72
CA GLU A 61 -4.14 6.68 -24.74
C GLU A 61 -5.29 7.68 -24.87
N LYS A 62 -6.30 7.37 -25.70
CA LYS A 62 -7.51 8.19 -25.80
C LYS A 62 -8.30 8.19 -24.49
N LEU A 63 -8.45 7.01 -23.86
CA LEU A 63 -9.10 6.89 -22.56
C LEU A 63 -8.34 7.64 -21.47
N LEU A 64 -7.00 7.58 -21.49
CA LEU A 64 -6.14 8.30 -20.56
C LEU A 64 -6.38 9.82 -20.64
N GLY A 65 -6.57 10.36 -21.85
CA GLY A 65 -6.96 11.76 -22.04
C GLY A 65 -8.31 12.09 -21.40
N ILE A 66 -9.28 11.17 -21.45
CA ILE A 66 -10.59 11.31 -20.78
C ILE A 66 -10.42 11.24 -19.26
N MET A 67 -9.59 10.32 -18.75
CA MET A 67 -9.27 10.20 -17.33
C MET A 67 -8.70 11.51 -16.79
N ILE A 68 -7.67 12.07 -17.45
CA ILE A 68 -7.05 13.36 -17.09
C ILE A 68 -8.11 14.47 -17.00
N LEU A 69 -8.97 14.57 -18.01
CA LEU A 69 -10.04 15.57 -18.05
C LEU A 69 -11.06 15.36 -16.91
N SER A 70 -11.43 14.11 -16.64
CA SER A 70 -12.38 13.78 -15.58
C SER A 70 -11.83 14.12 -14.19
N VAL A 71 -10.53 13.95 -13.96
CA VAL A 71 -9.88 14.39 -12.72
C VAL A 71 -9.88 15.91 -12.65
N ARG A 72 -9.39 16.60 -13.70
CA ARG A 72 -9.24 18.06 -13.68
C ARG A 72 -10.56 18.79 -13.45
N ASN A 73 -11.65 18.30 -14.01
CA ASN A 73 -12.97 18.89 -13.84
C ASN A 73 -13.49 18.78 -12.39
N GLN A 74 -12.95 17.85 -11.60
CA GLN A 74 -13.47 17.45 -10.29
C GLN A 74 -12.65 18.07 -9.14
N THR A 75 -11.50 18.68 -9.42
CA THR A 75 -10.61 19.24 -8.39
C THR A 75 -10.09 20.62 -8.77
N LYS A 76 -9.96 21.49 -7.76
CA LYS A 76 -9.35 22.83 -7.93
C LYS A 76 -7.84 22.80 -7.68
N ASN A 77 -7.34 21.77 -6.99
CA ASN A 77 -5.92 21.64 -6.65
C ASN A 77 -5.03 21.64 -7.90
N PRO A 78 -3.79 22.15 -7.79
CA PRO A 78 -2.78 21.92 -8.81
C PRO A 78 -2.57 20.42 -9.01
N LEU A 79 -2.44 20.00 -10.26
CA LEU A 79 -2.25 18.59 -10.61
C LEU A 79 -0.87 18.39 -11.23
N HIS A 80 -0.23 17.29 -10.86
CA HIS A 80 0.97 16.80 -11.53
C HIS A 80 0.73 15.35 -11.98
N PHE A 81 0.76 15.11 -13.29
CA PHE A 81 0.60 13.78 -13.88
C PHE A 81 1.95 13.13 -14.23
N TRP A 82 2.16 11.90 -13.77
CA TRP A 82 3.34 11.10 -14.07
C TRP A 82 2.96 9.97 -15.02
N PHE A 83 3.71 9.83 -16.11
CA PHE A 83 3.48 8.78 -17.09
C PHE A 83 4.72 7.92 -17.31
N ILE A 84 4.54 6.61 -17.47
CA ILE A 84 5.65 5.73 -17.81
C ILE A 84 6.01 5.88 -19.28
N ASP A 85 7.19 6.43 -19.55
CA ASP A 85 7.63 6.86 -20.87
C ASP A 85 7.65 5.71 -21.91
N ASN A 86 8.11 4.52 -21.49
CA ASN A 86 8.40 3.41 -22.39
C ASN A 86 7.17 2.83 -23.10
N PHE A 87 5.95 3.09 -22.59
CA PHE A 87 4.73 2.44 -23.07
C PHE A 87 3.83 3.34 -23.92
N LEU A 88 4.09 4.65 -23.91
CA LEU A 88 3.33 5.65 -24.64
C LEU A 88 3.83 5.82 -26.08
N SER A 89 2.91 6.06 -27.01
CA SER A 89 3.23 6.37 -28.40
C SER A 89 3.82 7.78 -28.54
N PRO A 90 4.70 8.01 -29.53
CA PRO A 90 5.24 9.34 -29.82
C PRO A 90 4.14 10.38 -30.07
N LYS A 91 3.03 9.95 -30.69
CA LYS A 91 1.86 10.80 -30.96
C LYS A 91 1.23 11.31 -29.65
N PHE A 92 1.05 10.43 -28.67
CA PHE A 92 0.48 10.83 -27.39
C PHE A 92 1.46 11.72 -26.61
N LYS A 93 2.77 11.39 -26.59
CA LYS A 93 3.79 12.22 -25.95
C LYS A 93 3.83 13.65 -26.49
N ALA A 94 3.68 13.82 -27.81
CA ALA A 94 3.59 15.15 -28.44
C ALA A 94 2.26 15.87 -28.13
N PHE A 95 1.22 15.14 -27.74
CA PHE A 95 -0.11 15.69 -27.44
C PHE A 95 -0.28 16.11 -25.97
N VAL A 96 0.38 15.43 -25.02
CA VAL A 96 0.31 15.74 -23.58
C VAL A 96 0.63 17.21 -23.26
N PRO A 97 1.67 17.87 -23.84
CA PRO A 97 1.92 19.29 -23.60
C PRO A 97 0.74 20.20 -23.97
N LEU A 98 0.04 19.89 -25.07
CA LEU A 98 -1.13 20.66 -25.50
C LEU A 98 -2.33 20.46 -24.55
N LEU A 99 -2.48 19.25 -23.98
CA LEU A 99 -3.45 18.99 -22.92
C LEU A 99 -3.09 19.74 -21.64
N ALA A 100 -1.82 19.74 -21.26
CA ALA A 100 -1.29 20.38 -20.06
C ALA A 100 -1.52 21.90 -20.09
N GLU A 101 -1.22 22.55 -21.22
CA GLU A 101 -1.48 23.97 -21.44
C GLU A 101 -2.98 24.29 -21.36
N ARG A 102 -3.81 23.49 -22.02
CA ARG A 102 -5.26 23.73 -22.07
C ARG A 102 -5.96 23.53 -20.74
N TYR A 103 -5.54 22.53 -19.97
CA TYR A 103 -6.20 22.10 -18.73
C TYR A 103 -5.41 22.46 -17.46
N ASN A 104 -4.31 23.21 -17.61
CA ASN A 104 -3.48 23.75 -16.55
C ASN A 104 -3.03 22.70 -15.52
N PHE A 105 -2.27 21.70 -16.00
CA PHE A 105 -1.62 20.70 -15.16
C PHE A 105 -0.13 20.56 -15.52
N ASN A 106 0.68 20.12 -14.56
CA ASN A 106 2.08 19.76 -14.80
C ASN A 106 2.19 18.27 -15.12
N PHE A 107 3.24 17.87 -15.82
CA PHE A 107 3.49 16.47 -16.09
C PHE A 107 4.96 16.18 -16.27
N ASP A 108 5.33 14.92 -16.02
CA ASP A 108 6.65 14.39 -16.30
C ASP A 108 6.56 12.95 -16.82
N PHE A 109 7.45 12.63 -17.76
CA PHE A 109 7.65 11.27 -18.24
C PHE A 109 8.74 10.59 -17.41
N VAL A 110 8.36 9.56 -16.67
CA VAL A 110 9.27 8.80 -15.82
C VAL A 110 9.59 7.46 -16.45
N THR A 111 10.81 6.99 -16.23
CA THR A 111 11.24 5.67 -16.70
C THR A 111 12.28 5.10 -15.77
N TYR A 112 12.27 3.78 -15.67
CA TYR A 112 13.26 3.03 -14.93
C TYR A 112 13.67 1.81 -15.74
N LYS A 113 14.97 1.57 -15.89
CA LYS A 113 15.45 0.40 -16.63
C LYS A 113 15.24 -0.85 -15.78
N TRP A 114 14.65 -1.88 -16.37
CA TRP A 114 14.50 -3.17 -15.71
C TRP A 114 15.87 -3.71 -15.24
N PRO A 115 16.07 -3.99 -13.94
CA PRO A 115 17.35 -4.45 -13.44
C PRO A 115 17.72 -5.84 -13.98
N SER A 116 19.01 -6.06 -14.26
CA SER A 116 19.51 -7.33 -14.82
C SER A 116 19.33 -8.54 -13.88
N TRP A 117 19.27 -8.30 -12.57
CA TRP A 117 19.09 -9.34 -11.55
C TRP A 117 17.62 -9.71 -11.30
N LEU A 118 16.68 -8.90 -11.81
CA LEU A 118 15.25 -9.11 -11.63
C LEU A 118 14.71 -9.96 -12.79
N ASN A 119 13.98 -11.04 -12.49
CA ASN A 119 13.51 -11.98 -13.51
C ASN A 119 12.71 -11.26 -14.61
N PRO A 120 13.10 -11.31 -15.88
CA PRO A 120 12.47 -10.53 -16.94
C PRO A 120 11.06 -11.03 -17.29
N GLN A 121 10.27 -10.16 -17.90
CA GLN A 121 8.98 -10.52 -18.52
C GLN A 121 9.11 -10.41 -20.04
N SER A 122 8.71 -11.46 -20.76
CA SER A 122 8.68 -11.47 -22.23
C SER A 122 7.42 -10.82 -22.79
N GLU A 123 6.31 -10.90 -22.07
CA GLU A 123 5.03 -10.33 -22.47
C GLU A 123 4.93 -8.85 -22.08
N LYS A 124 4.62 -7.99 -23.06
CA LYS A 124 4.48 -6.55 -22.86
C LYS A 124 3.46 -6.19 -21.77
N GLN A 125 2.33 -6.91 -21.72
CA GLN A 125 1.28 -6.66 -20.74
C GLN A 125 1.75 -6.92 -19.31
N ARG A 126 2.41 -8.07 -19.07
CA ARG A 126 3.01 -8.40 -17.77
C ARG A 126 4.10 -7.41 -17.37
N LEU A 127 4.85 -6.89 -18.34
CA LEU A 127 5.83 -5.83 -18.09
C LEU A 127 5.14 -4.56 -17.59
N ILE A 128 4.08 -4.08 -18.25
CA ILE A 128 3.30 -2.91 -17.81
C ILE A 128 2.78 -3.09 -16.37
N TRP A 129 2.18 -4.25 -16.07
CA TRP A 129 1.72 -4.58 -14.71
C TRP A 129 2.82 -4.56 -13.67
N ALA A 130 4.01 -5.06 -14.02
CA ALA A 130 5.15 -5.01 -13.12
C ALA A 130 5.58 -3.57 -12.82
N TYR A 131 5.62 -2.71 -13.85
CA TYR A 131 6.01 -1.31 -13.68
C TYR A 131 5.03 -0.50 -12.82
N LYS A 132 3.75 -0.89 -12.77
CA LYS A 132 2.78 -0.25 -11.88
C LYS A 132 3.10 -0.41 -10.39
N VAL A 133 3.76 -1.51 -10.01
CA VAL A 133 3.91 -1.88 -8.59
C VAL A 133 5.36 -1.98 -8.14
N LEU A 134 6.26 -2.54 -8.96
CA LEU A 134 7.59 -2.97 -8.52
C LEU A 134 8.60 -1.84 -8.31
N PHE A 135 8.39 -0.68 -8.92
CA PHE A 135 9.39 0.39 -8.97
C PHE A 135 8.92 1.71 -8.36
N LEU A 136 7.83 1.68 -7.58
CA LEU A 136 7.23 2.88 -6.99
C LEU A 136 8.21 3.69 -6.12
N ASP A 137 9.16 3.02 -5.46
CA ASP A 137 10.21 3.62 -4.65
C ASP A 137 11.26 4.41 -5.47
N VAL A 138 11.54 3.97 -6.70
CA VAL A 138 12.65 4.48 -7.54
C VAL A 138 12.19 5.23 -8.78
N LEU A 139 10.92 5.12 -9.16
CA LEU A 139 10.37 5.72 -10.39
C LEU A 139 10.19 7.24 -10.26
N PHE A 140 9.89 7.73 -9.05
CA PHE A 140 9.61 9.13 -8.79
C PHE A 140 10.77 9.84 -8.08
N PRO A 141 10.95 11.16 -8.30
CA PRO A 141 11.89 11.98 -7.53
C PRO A 141 11.69 11.89 -6.01
N GLN A 142 12.75 12.14 -5.24
CA GLN A 142 12.74 11.96 -3.79
C GLN A 142 11.81 12.94 -3.04
N ASP A 143 11.61 14.12 -3.61
CA ASP A 143 10.75 15.18 -3.11
C ASP A 143 9.25 14.93 -3.34
N VAL A 144 8.87 13.89 -4.09
CA VAL A 144 7.47 13.48 -4.24
C VAL A 144 7.06 12.62 -3.04
N PRO A 145 6.14 13.08 -2.17
CA PRO A 145 5.84 12.39 -0.91
C PRO A 145 4.76 11.32 -1.06
N LYS A 146 3.85 11.46 -2.02
CA LYS A 146 2.68 10.60 -2.19
C LYS A 146 2.27 10.60 -3.65
N VAL A 147 1.74 9.48 -4.14
CA VAL A 147 1.16 9.36 -5.49
C VAL A 147 -0.15 8.56 -5.45
N ILE A 148 -1.06 8.89 -6.36
CA ILE A 148 -2.30 8.16 -6.58
C ILE A 148 -2.21 7.50 -7.96
N PHE A 149 -2.35 6.17 -8.03
CA PHE A 149 -2.47 5.49 -9.31
C PHE A 149 -3.93 5.46 -9.75
N ILE A 150 -4.19 5.83 -11.00
CA ILE A 150 -5.50 5.74 -11.64
C ILE A 150 -5.33 5.08 -13.01
N ASP A 151 -6.03 3.97 -13.26
CA ASP A 151 -5.94 3.29 -14.55
C ASP A 151 -6.50 4.14 -15.69
N ALA A 152 -5.96 3.95 -16.88
CA ALA A 152 -6.22 4.84 -18.03
C ALA A 152 -7.69 4.87 -18.47
N ASP A 153 -8.45 3.81 -18.21
CA ASP A 153 -9.85 3.65 -18.60
C ASP A 153 -10.86 4.14 -17.56
N GLN A 154 -10.40 4.71 -16.44
CA GLN A 154 -11.29 5.22 -15.40
C GLN A 154 -11.86 6.61 -15.72
N VAL A 155 -13.07 6.85 -15.21
CA VAL A 155 -13.72 8.18 -15.19
C VAL A 155 -13.95 8.57 -13.73
N VAL A 156 -13.30 9.64 -13.30
CA VAL A 156 -13.39 10.12 -11.92
C VAL A 156 -14.53 11.12 -11.79
N ARG A 157 -15.35 11.00 -10.74
CA ARG A 157 -16.51 11.89 -10.47
C ARG A 157 -16.48 12.58 -9.10
N ALA A 158 -15.52 12.22 -8.25
CA ALA A 158 -15.29 12.81 -6.94
C ALA A 158 -13.97 13.60 -6.97
N ASP A 159 -13.76 14.47 -5.98
CA ASP A 159 -12.49 15.19 -5.86
C ASP A 159 -11.39 14.21 -5.41
N VAL A 160 -10.36 14.03 -6.22
CA VAL A 160 -9.21 13.17 -5.91
C VAL A 160 -8.45 13.62 -4.66
N ARG A 161 -8.70 14.84 -4.17
CA ARG A 161 -8.21 15.32 -2.88
C ARG A 161 -8.63 14.40 -1.73
N GLU A 162 -9.81 13.80 -1.79
CA GLU A 162 -10.29 12.87 -0.75
C GLU A 162 -9.36 11.66 -0.60
N LEU A 163 -8.83 11.14 -1.71
CA LEU A 163 -7.85 10.04 -1.70
C LEU A 163 -6.47 10.51 -1.22
N TRP A 164 -6.12 11.76 -1.53
CA TRP A 164 -4.86 12.35 -1.07
C TRP A 164 -4.82 12.51 0.44
N ASP A 165 -5.93 12.96 1.04
CA ASP A 165 -6.09 13.19 2.48
C ASP A 165 -6.44 11.92 3.27
N LEU A 166 -6.64 10.79 2.59
CA LEU A 166 -6.93 9.51 3.22
C LEU A 166 -5.84 9.13 4.23
N ASP A 167 -6.26 8.90 5.47
CA ASP A 167 -5.40 8.37 6.52
C ASP A 167 -5.11 6.88 6.25
N LEU A 168 -3.85 6.60 5.87
CA LEU A 168 -3.37 5.25 5.60
C LEU A 168 -3.02 4.47 6.88
N LYS A 169 -3.18 5.06 8.07
CA LYS A 169 -2.92 4.42 9.38
C LYS A 169 -1.50 3.84 9.47
N GLY A 170 -0.53 4.60 8.96
CA GLY A 170 0.88 4.19 8.90
C GLY A 170 1.20 3.08 7.90
N LYS A 171 0.28 2.76 6.96
CA LYS A 171 0.55 1.81 5.87
C LYS A 171 1.15 2.54 4.64
N PRO A 172 2.10 1.91 3.93
CA PRO A 172 2.78 2.53 2.79
C PRO A 172 1.89 2.67 1.54
N TYR A 173 0.80 1.92 1.45
CA TYR A 173 -0.17 2.00 0.36
C TYR A 173 -1.54 1.47 0.78
N ALA A 174 -2.57 1.87 0.04
CA ALA A 174 -3.93 1.36 0.19
C ALA A 174 -4.59 1.13 -1.17
N PHE A 175 -5.38 0.05 -1.25
CA PHE A 175 -6.08 -0.39 -2.45
C PHE A 175 -7.59 -0.51 -2.19
N VAL A 176 -8.38 -0.53 -3.26
CA VAL A 176 -9.83 -0.75 -3.20
C VAL A 176 -10.13 -2.25 -3.17
N PRO A 177 -10.98 -2.76 -2.25
CA PRO A 177 -11.39 -4.16 -2.25
C PRO A 177 -12.34 -4.49 -3.43
N MET A 178 -12.37 -5.76 -3.83
CA MET A 178 -13.39 -6.26 -4.75
C MET A 178 -14.80 -6.09 -4.16
N GLY A 179 -15.72 -5.57 -4.96
CA GLY A 179 -17.12 -5.44 -4.58
C GLY A 179 -17.82 -6.80 -4.45
N ASP A 180 -18.73 -6.90 -3.49
CA ASP A 180 -19.46 -8.14 -3.17
C ASP A 180 -20.99 -8.01 -3.29
N THR A 181 -21.50 -6.87 -3.75
CA THR A 181 -22.92 -6.49 -3.71
C THR A 181 -23.83 -7.19 -4.72
N ASN A 182 -23.31 -7.63 -5.88
CA ASN A 182 -24.13 -8.24 -6.93
C ASN A 182 -24.19 -9.78 -6.77
N PRO A 183 -25.34 -10.39 -6.41
CA PRO A 183 -25.45 -11.84 -6.22
C PRO A 183 -25.24 -12.63 -7.52
N ASP A 184 -25.57 -12.07 -8.70
CA ASP A 184 -25.47 -12.76 -9.98
C ASP A 184 -24.01 -13.02 -10.39
N THR A 185 -23.05 -12.31 -9.79
CA THR A 185 -21.62 -12.48 -10.09
C THR A 185 -20.89 -13.42 -9.13
N GLU A 186 -21.59 -14.03 -8.16
CA GLU A 186 -20.96 -14.86 -7.12
C GLU A 186 -20.12 -16.00 -7.69
N GLY A 187 -20.60 -16.65 -8.77
CA GLY A 187 -19.90 -17.76 -9.43
C GLY A 187 -18.54 -17.39 -10.05
N PHE A 188 -18.30 -16.10 -10.33
CA PHE A 188 -17.03 -15.62 -10.90
C PHE A 188 -16.01 -15.19 -9.83
N ARG A 189 -16.39 -15.19 -8.55
CA ARG A 189 -15.56 -14.70 -7.44
C ARG A 189 -14.54 -15.75 -7.01
N PHE A 190 -13.57 -16.02 -7.86
CA PHE A 190 -12.53 -17.02 -7.62
C PHE A 190 -11.75 -16.79 -6.31
N TRP A 191 -11.65 -15.54 -5.84
CA TRP A 191 -10.96 -15.20 -4.58
C TRP A 191 -11.69 -15.68 -3.32
N LYS A 192 -12.97 -16.05 -3.41
CA LYS A 192 -13.75 -16.59 -2.29
C LYS A 192 -13.61 -18.11 -2.14
N GLN A 193 -12.82 -18.77 -2.99
CA GLN A 193 -12.64 -20.22 -2.98
C GLN A 193 -11.18 -20.64 -3.19
N GLY A 194 -10.91 -21.93 -2.96
CA GLY A 194 -9.63 -22.57 -3.26
C GLY A 194 -8.42 -21.89 -2.60
N TYR A 195 -7.35 -21.73 -3.38
CA TYR A 195 -6.08 -21.16 -2.94
C TYR A 195 -6.25 -19.77 -2.32
N TRP A 196 -6.94 -18.86 -3.02
CA TRP A 196 -7.03 -17.46 -2.61
C TRP A 196 -7.77 -17.28 -1.29
N LYS A 197 -8.88 -18.01 -1.06
CA LYS A 197 -9.57 -17.98 0.23
C LYS A 197 -8.65 -18.40 1.37
N ASN A 198 -7.91 -19.49 1.19
CA ASN A 198 -7.04 -20.05 2.22
C ASN A 198 -5.83 -19.13 2.47
N HIS A 199 -5.29 -18.53 1.42
CA HIS A 199 -4.14 -17.61 1.51
C HIS A 199 -4.52 -16.27 2.15
N LEU A 200 -5.67 -15.71 1.79
CA LEU A 200 -6.17 -14.43 2.29
C LEU A 200 -6.67 -14.51 3.74
N GLY A 201 -7.23 -15.67 4.14
CA GLY A 201 -7.94 -15.77 5.40
C GLY A 201 -9.09 -14.77 5.47
N ASN A 202 -9.01 -13.83 6.41
CA ASN A 202 -10.01 -12.77 6.58
C ASN A 202 -9.69 -11.49 5.80
N MET A 203 -8.59 -11.45 5.04
CA MET A 203 -8.20 -10.28 4.26
C MET A 203 -9.02 -10.18 2.96
N PRO A 204 -9.43 -8.98 2.55
CA PRO A 204 -10.12 -8.80 1.29
C PRO A 204 -9.17 -8.96 0.10
N TYR A 205 -9.72 -9.40 -1.04
CA TYR A 205 -9.02 -9.38 -2.32
C TYR A 205 -9.15 -7.98 -2.92
N HIS A 206 -8.02 -7.33 -3.22
CA HIS A 206 -7.96 -5.94 -3.66
C HIS A 206 -7.82 -5.82 -5.17
N ILE A 207 -8.21 -4.68 -5.75
CA ILE A 207 -8.12 -4.36 -7.19
C ILE A 207 -7.01 -3.33 -7.42
N SER A 208 -6.16 -3.56 -8.41
CA SER A 208 -5.01 -2.71 -8.79
C SER A 208 -5.32 -1.54 -9.72
N ALA A 209 -6.59 -1.25 -9.98
CA ALA A 209 -7.02 -0.18 -10.88
C ALA A 209 -6.99 1.22 -10.24
N LEU A 210 -7.03 1.29 -8.90
CA LEU A 210 -6.96 2.53 -8.12
C LEU A 210 -6.29 2.24 -6.77
N TYR A 211 -5.23 2.99 -6.46
CA TYR A 211 -4.56 2.89 -5.16
C TYR A 211 -3.77 4.16 -4.83
N VAL A 212 -3.51 4.34 -3.54
CA VAL A 212 -2.71 5.44 -2.99
C VAL A 212 -1.42 4.87 -2.43
N VAL A 213 -0.31 5.57 -2.65
CA VAL A 213 1.02 5.20 -2.15
C VAL A 213 1.61 6.39 -1.40
N ASP A 214 1.88 6.21 -0.12
CA ASP A 214 2.72 7.11 0.65
C ASP A 214 4.19 6.75 0.35
N LEU A 215 4.83 7.52 -0.53
CA LEU A 215 6.19 7.23 -1.00
C LEU A 215 7.22 7.42 0.10
N VAL A 216 6.96 8.28 1.08
CA VAL A 216 7.85 8.47 2.23
C VAL A 216 7.87 7.17 3.04
N GLU A 217 6.71 6.67 3.41
CA GLU A 217 6.58 5.43 4.18
C GLU A 217 7.00 4.20 3.37
N PHE A 218 6.66 4.15 2.07
CA PHE A 218 7.04 3.07 1.16
C PHE A 218 8.55 2.93 1.03
N ARG A 219 9.28 4.05 0.92
CA ARG A 219 10.76 4.04 0.89
C ARG A 219 11.34 3.72 2.26
N ARG A 220 10.81 4.33 3.34
CA ARG A 220 11.29 4.14 4.72
C ARG A 220 11.21 2.68 5.18
N THR A 221 10.16 1.97 4.77
CA THR A 221 9.92 0.57 5.15
C THR A 221 10.62 -0.44 4.23
N GLY A 222 11.23 0.01 3.13
CA GLY A 222 11.91 -0.89 2.18
C GLY A 222 10.96 -1.82 1.42
N ILE A 223 9.66 -1.54 1.39
CA ILE A 223 8.67 -2.49 0.85
C ILE A 223 8.82 -2.75 -0.65
N GLY A 224 9.38 -1.79 -1.40
CA GLY A 224 9.71 -1.98 -2.81
C GLY A 224 10.70 -3.13 -3.04
N GLU A 225 11.69 -3.28 -2.16
CA GLU A 225 12.64 -4.39 -2.21
C GLU A 225 11.96 -5.72 -1.89
N SER A 226 11.12 -5.76 -0.84
CA SER A 226 10.34 -6.95 -0.49
C SER A 226 9.44 -7.40 -1.64
N LEU A 227 8.75 -6.47 -2.31
CA LEU A 227 7.90 -6.75 -3.47
C LEU A 227 8.69 -7.37 -4.63
N ARG A 228 9.90 -6.86 -4.91
CA ARG A 228 10.79 -7.42 -5.93
C ARG A 228 11.32 -8.80 -5.54
N GLY A 229 11.62 -9.03 -4.26
CA GLY A 229 12.01 -10.34 -3.73
C GLY A 229 10.93 -11.40 -3.91
N VAL A 230 9.70 -11.10 -3.47
CA VAL A 230 8.52 -11.97 -3.65
C VAL A 230 8.26 -12.23 -5.13
N TYR A 231 8.33 -11.20 -5.96
CA TYR A 231 8.21 -11.38 -7.41
C TYR A 231 9.27 -12.32 -7.98
N ASN A 232 10.54 -12.17 -7.60
CA ASN A 232 11.62 -13.04 -8.09
C ASN A 232 11.43 -14.50 -7.69
N GLN A 233 10.83 -14.76 -6.53
CA GLN A 233 10.51 -16.11 -6.10
C GLN A 233 9.36 -16.70 -6.93
N LEU A 234 8.26 -15.97 -7.06
CA LEU A 234 7.02 -16.46 -7.68
C LEU A 234 7.08 -16.48 -9.21
N SER A 235 7.78 -15.54 -9.83
CA SER A 235 7.84 -15.44 -11.30
C SER A 235 8.68 -16.52 -11.99
N ARG A 236 9.32 -17.41 -11.22
CA ARG A 236 10.02 -18.59 -11.75
C ARG A 236 9.06 -19.64 -12.29
N ASP A 237 7.85 -19.69 -11.76
CA ASP A 237 6.77 -20.49 -12.32
C ASP A 237 5.94 -19.60 -13.28
N PRO A 238 5.90 -19.92 -14.58
CA PRO A 238 5.11 -19.16 -15.56
C PRO A 238 3.61 -19.14 -15.27
N ASN A 239 3.09 -20.15 -14.56
CA ASN A 239 1.66 -20.25 -14.21
C ASN A 239 1.32 -19.46 -12.93
N SER A 240 2.32 -18.95 -12.22
CA SER A 240 2.13 -18.09 -11.07
C SER A 240 1.91 -16.63 -11.48
N LEU A 241 1.25 -15.86 -10.60
CA LEU A 241 0.94 -14.44 -10.80
C LEU A 241 0.07 -14.19 -12.04
N SER A 242 -1.11 -14.81 -12.06
CA SER A 242 -2.13 -14.67 -13.11
C SER A 242 -2.45 -13.21 -13.43
N ASN A 243 -2.57 -12.37 -12.41
CA ASN A 243 -2.61 -10.93 -12.56
C ASN A 243 -1.49 -10.29 -11.73
N LEU A 244 -0.36 -10.03 -12.38
CA LEU A 244 0.89 -9.65 -11.72
C LEU A 244 0.79 -8.41 -10.83
N GLU A 245 -0.05 -7.45 -11.21
CA GLU A 245 -0.29 -6.21 -10.45
C GLU A 245 -1.18 -6.42 -9.24
N GLN A 246 -2.12 -7.37 -9.30
CA GLN A 246 -3.14 -7.59 -8.29
C GLN A 246 -2.72 -8.67 -7.28
N ASP A 247 -2.12 -9.75 -7.77
CA ASP A 247 -1.75 -10.91 -6.97
C ASP A 247 -0.54 -10.59 -6.07
N LYS A 248 0.31 -9.62 -6.43
CA LYS A 248 1.52 -9.29 -5.66
C LYS A 248 1.25 -8.50 -4.37
N PRO A 249 0.56 -7.34 -4.38
CA PRO A 249 0.25 -6.65 -3.13
C PRO A 249 -0.54 -7.57 -2.20
N VAL A 250 -1.45 -8.37 -2.76
CA VAL A 250 -2.24 -9.33 -1.99
C VAL A 250 -1.37 -10.40 -1.33
N VAL A 251 -0.43 -11.00 -2.07
CA VAL A 251 0.50 -12.00 -1.51
C VAL A 251 1.52 -11.37 -0.56
N ALA A 252 2.02 -10.17 -0.86
CA ALA A 252 2.99 -9.46 -0.03
C ALA A 252 2.40 -8.95 1.30
N VAL A 253 1.12 -8.55 1.31
CA VAL A 253 0.41 -8.15 2.54
C VAL A 253 0.30 -9.32 3.53
N VAL A 254 0.15 -10.56 3.04
CA VAL A 254 0.18 -11.77 3.88
C VAL A 254 1.61 -12.10 4.36
N ALA A 255 2.63 -11.77 3.55
CA ALA A 255 4.03 -12.04 3.90
C ALA A 255 4.62 -11.10 4.97
N VAL A 256 4.03 -9.92 5.21
CA VAL A 256 4.58 -8.88 6.12
C VAL A 256 3.93 -8.91 7.53
N VAL A 257 3.35 -10.02 7.96
CA VAL A 257 2.70 -10.11 9.28
C VAL A 257 3.73 -10.12 10.41
N ALA A 258 3.83 -8.96 11.08
CA ALA A 258 4.25 -8.72 12.47
C ALA A 258 5.76 -8.68 12.80
N VAL A 259 6.30 -7.45 12.86
CA VAL A 259 7.38 -7.12 13.81
C VAL A 259 6.72 -6.54 15.05
N VAL A 260 6.53 -7.36 16.09
CA VAL A 260 6.09 -6.87 17.40
C VAL A 260 7.33 -6.67 18.25
N ALA A 261 7.76 -5.41 18.39
CA ALA A 261 8.75 -5.04 19.40
C ALA A 261 8.01 -4.86 20.74
N VAL A 262 8.02 -5.89 21.59
CA VAL A 262 7.73 -5.71 23.02
C VAL A 262 9.05 -5.44 23.71
N VAL A 263 9.10 -4.39 24.52
CA VAL A 263 10.29 -3.93 25.26
C VAL A 263 11.12 -5.11 25.79
N GLY A 264 12.34 -5.27 25.26
CA GLY A 264 13.33 -6.27 25.69
C GLY A 264 13.40 -7.58 24.89
N VAL A 265 12.44 -7.88 24.00
CA VAL A 265 12.48 -9.09 23.15
C VAL A 265 12.12 -8.74 21.72
N VAL A 266 13.03 -9.02 20.78
CA VAL A 266 12.78 -8.83 19.34
C VAL A 266 12.33 -10.18 18.78
N VAL A 267 11.02 -10.35 18.63
CA VAL A 267 10.47 -11.53 17.94
C VAL A 267 10.28 -11.17 16.47
N VAL A 268 11.03 -11.82 15.60
CA VAL A 268 10.89 -11.70 14.15
C VAL A 268 10.21 -12.97 13.63
N VAL A 269 8.93 -12.86 13.29
CA VAL A 269 8.20 -13.97 12.67
C VAL A 269 8.31 -13.81 11.15
N VAL A 270 8.93 -14.78 10.47
CA VAL A 270 9.04 -14.80 9.01
C VAL A 270 8.22 -15.97 8.49
N VAL A 271 7.10 -15.67 7.84
CA VAL A 271 6.26 -16.69 7.19
C VAL A 271 6.62 -16.73 5.71
N ILE A 272 7.32 -17.77 5.28
CA ILE A 272 7.61 -18.03 3.87
C ILE A 272 6.75 -19.21 3.45
N VAL A 273 5.94 -19.03 2.41
CA VAL A 273 5.08 -20.04 1.75
C VAL A 273 5.34 -21.48 2.21
N GLY A 274 4.48 -21.99 3.10
CA GLY A 274 4.48 -23.38 3.57
C GLY A 274 5.44 -23.71 4.72
N VAL A 275 6.30 -22.80 5.18
CA VAL A 275 7.19 -23.00 6.34
C VAL A 275 7.08 -21.78 7.27
N VAL A 276 6.69 -22.01 8.52
CA VAL A 276 6.68 -20.95 9.53
C VAL A 276 8.06 -20.95 10.18
N VAL A 277 8.84 -19.89 9.94
CA VAL A 277 10.12 -19.68 10.63
C VAL A 277 9.91 -18.61 11.69
N VAL A 278 9.91 -19.02 12.96
CA VAL A 278 9.84 -18.09 14.09
C VAL A 278 11.26 -17.87 14.58
N ILE A 279 11.77 -16.65 14.42
CA ILE A 279 13.05 -16.24 14.98
C ILE A 279 12.75 -15.46 16.26
N VAL A 280 13.03 -16.07 17.41
CA VAL A 280 12.92 -15.40 18.70
C VAL A 280 14.31 -14.93 19.10
N GLY A 281 14.56 -13.63 18.96
CA GLY A 281 15.77 -12.99 19.49
C GLY A 281 15.53 -12.51 20.91
N VAL A 282 16.16 -13.16 21.89
CA VAL A 282 16.17 -12.66 23.27
C VAL A 282 17.48 -11.90 23.49
N VAL A 283 17.37 -10.59 23.76
CA VAL A 283 18.52 -9.78 24.15
C VAL A 283 18.57 -9.77 25.66
N VAL A 284 19.50 -10.54 26.25
CA VAL A 284 19.75 -10.49 27.69
C VAL A 284 20.83 -9.45 27.94
N VAL A 285 20.44 -8.31 28.52
CA VAL A 285 21.39 -7.29 28.97
C VAL A 285 21.79 -7.62 30.40
N GLY A 286 22.97 -8.22 30.57
CA GLY A 286 23.57 -8.44 31.89
C GLY A 286 24.49 -7.27 32.24
N VAL A 287 24.22 -6.60 33.37
CA VAL A 287 25.16 -5.64 33.96
C VAL A 287 25.95 -6.37 35.04
N VAL A 288 27.24 -6.62 34.79
CA VAL A 288 28.15 -7.12 35.84
C VAL A 288 28.75 -5.91 36.52
N VAL A 289 28.35 -5.65 37.77
CA VAL A 289 29.02 -4.68 38.63
C VAL A 289 30.16 -5.41 39.33
N GLY A 290 31.38 -5.23 38.84
CA GLY A 290 32.58 -5.68 39.53
C GLY A 290 32.84 -4.79 40.74
N GLY A 291 32.58 -5.30 41.93
CA GLY A 291 33.04 -4.70 43.18
C GLY A 291 34.27 -5.45 43.68
N ASP A 292 35.44 -4.80 43.63
CA ASP A 292 36.24 -4.60 44.84
C ASP A 292 37.37 -3.58 44.62
N GLY A 293 37.42 -2.57 45.48
CA GLY A 293 38.62 -1.82 45.84
C GLY A 293 39.23 -0.81 44.84
N GLY A 294 38.85 0.47 45.00
CA GLY A 294 39.69 1.61 44.61
C GLY A 294 39.25 2.35 43.33
N ASP A 295 38.78 3.59 43.53
CA ASP A 295 38.47 4.65 42.56
C ASP A 295 38.56 4.31 41.05
N SER A 296 37.37 4.30 40.41
CA SER A 296 37.03 4.18 38.97
C SER A 296 36.49 2.81 38.51
N GLY A 297 35.25 2.50 38.92
CA GLY A 297 34.51 1.35 38.42
C GLY A 297 34.10 1.51 36.95
N VAL A 298 34.69 0.72 36.05
CA VAL A 298 34.26 0.58 34.65
C VAL A 298 33.09 -0.41 34.60
N ALA A 299 31.90 0.06 34.20
CA ALA A 299 30.78 -0.82 33.91
C ALA A 299 31.00 -1.52 32.56
N VAL A 300 31.12 -2.85 32.55
CA VAL A 300 31.16 -3.65 31.33
C VAL A 300 29.76 -4.17 31.04
N VAL A 301 29.16 -3.71 29.94
CA VAL A 301 27.88 -4.23 29.45
C VAL A 301 28.18 -5.43 28.56
N VAL A 302 27.80 -6.62 29.01
CA VAL A 302 27.89 -7.84 28.19
C VAL A 302 26.53 -8.05 27.54
N VAL A 303 26.45 -7.87 26.22
CA VAL A 303 25.26 -8.18 25.44
C VAL A 303 25.38 -9.61 24.94
N VAL A 304 24.58 -10.52 25.48
CA VAL A 304 24.44 -11.88 24.95
C VAL A 304 23.18 -11.91 24.10
N VAL A 305 23.36 -12.10 22.80
CA VAL A 305 22.25 -12.32 21.86
C VAL A 305 22.08 -13.83 21.72
N VAL A 306 20.97 -14.38 22.21
CA VAL A 306 20.60 -15.78 21.96
C VAL A 306 19.54 -15.76 20.87
N ALA A 307 19.84 -16.34 19.72
CA ALA A 307 18.93 -16.44 18.59
C ALA A 307 18.33 -17.85 18.56
N VAL A 308 17.08 -17.99 18.99
CA VAL A 308 16.37 -19.26 18.87
C VAL A 308 15.64 -19.26 17.52
N VAL A 309 16.11 -20.11 16.60
CA VAL A 309 15.46 -20.31 15.30
C VAL A 309 14.56 -21.53 15.41
N VAL A 310 13.25 -21.30 15.42
CA VAL A 310 12.25 -22.37 15.39
C VAL A 310 11.75 -22.51 13.96
N VAL A 311 12.09 -23.62 13.32
CA VAL A 311 11.62 -23.97 11.97
C VAL A 311 10.46 -24.95 12.12
N VAL A 312 9.25 -24.52 11.78
CA VAL A 312 8.08 -25.39 11.71
C VAL A 312 7.78 -25.69 10.24
N ALA A 313 8.19 -26.88 9.80
CA ALA A 313 7.91 -27.39 8.46
C ALA A 313 6.77 -28.43 8.52
N PRO A 314 5.67 -28.26 7.77
CA PRO A 314 4.69 -29.32 7.58
C PRO A 314 5.28 -30.35 6.60
N THR A 315 5.61 -31.54 7.08
CA THR A 315 5.92 -32.67 6.19
C THR A 315 4.64 -33.12 5.50
N TRP A 316 4.66 -33.10 4.17
CA TRP A 316 3.61 -33.65 3.30
C TRP A 316 3.64 -35.19 3.31
N SER A 317 3.37 -35.78 4.46
CA SER A 317 2.86 -37.14 4.58
C SER A 317 2.17 -37.20 5.95
N GLY A 318 0.87 -37.45 5.93
CA GLY A 318 0.06 -37.47 7.15
C GLY A 318 0.71 -38.36 8.20
N GLN A 319 1.01 -37.75 9.35
CA GLN A 319 1.37 -38.28 10.68
C GLN A 319 2.68 -37.70 11.21
N THR A 320 2.57 -37.14 12.43
CA THR A 320 3.58 -36.52 13.32
C THR A 320 4.12 -35.12 12.96
N LEU A 321 3.85 -34.17 13.87
CA LEU A 321 4.55 -32.89 13.99
C LEU A 321 5.91 -33.15 14.64
N SER A 322 6.99 -32.92 13.90
CA SER A 322 8.35 -32.99 14.45
C SER A 322 8.86 -31.57 14.72
N LEU A 323 9.12 -31.25 15.98
CA LEU A 323 9.71 -29.98 16.40
C LEU A 323 11.23 -30.09 16.29
N PHE A 324 11.84 -29.29 15.41
CA PHE A 324 13.30 -29.13 15.36
C PHE A 324 13.65 -27.79 16.00
N VAL A 325 14.30 -27.84 17.16
CA VAL A 325 14.86 -26.66 17.83
C VAL A 325 16.35 -26.62 17.48
N VAL A 326 16.75 -25.61 16.70
CA VAL A 326 18.18 -25.31 16.50
C VAL A 326 18.49 -24.09 17.37
N VAL A 327 19.31 -24.30 18.39
CA VAL A 327 19.85 -23.22 19.23
C VAL A 327 21.19 -22.82 18.61
N VAL A 328 21.30 -21.56 18.16
CA VAL A 328 22.56 -20.96 17.69
C VAL A 328 22.97 -19.85 18.66
#